data_AF-A0A8S3T4G4-F1
#
_entry.id   AF-A0A8S3T4G4-F1
#
_cell.length_a   1.000
_cell.length_b   1.000
_cell.length_c   1.000
_cell.angle_alpha   90.00
_cell.angle_beta   90.00
_cell.angle_gamma   90.00
#
_symmetry.space_group_name_H-M   'P 1'
#
loop_
_entity.id
_entity.type
_entity.pdbx_description
1 polymer ?
#
loop_
_entity_poly.entity_id
_entity_poly.type
_entity_poly.pdbx_seq_one_letter_code
_entity_poly.pdbx_strand_id
1 'polypeptide(L)'
;MVKYDKYFCKKLTEKTMTVEGLGEFFRQGKHYRKDYIQTVIDKLKSIETWFLNQKKYAFYASSLLFVYNASVDSTEGQDIVLCSEGKEEKQDSMEDKSIDKESESDINKTDDRLSEEGSDETENTSCNHSNPEQSFVDVRMIDFTHVFQSEDRDENYIFGLQNLIKHLQSLLEM
;
A
#
# COMPACT_ATOMS: atom_id res chain seq x y z
N MET A 1 -6.91 -19.90 2.49
CA MET A 1 -6.97 -18.64 3.26
C MET A 1 -7.39 -18.97 4.68
N VAL A 2 -6.58 -18.61 5.68
CA VAL A 2 -6.98 -18.76 7.10
C VAL A 2 -7.86 -17.56 7.46
N LYS A 3 -8.94 -17.79 8.23
CA LYS A 3 -9.80 -16.74 8.77
C LYS A 3 -9.92 -16.94 10.28
N TYR A 4 -9.45 -15.96 11.04
CA TYR A 4 -9.64 -15.91 12.48
C TYR A 4 -11.01 -15.31 12.80
N ASP A 5 -11.66 -15.82 13.85
CA ASP A 5 -12.97 -15.38 14.28
C ASP A 5 -12.93 -14.63 15.62
N LYS A 6 -14.11 -14.15 16.06
CA LYS A 6 -14.25 -13.45 17.34
C LYS A 6 -13.87 -14.30 18.56
N TYR A 7 -13.88 -15.63 18.48
CA TYR A 7 -13.52 -16.52 19.58
C TYR A 7 -12.01 -16.74 19.66
N PHE A 8 -11.30 -16.70 18.53
CA PHE A 8 -9.85 -16.58 18.50
C PHE A 8 -9.41 -15.26 19.13
N CYS A 9 -9.90 -14.12 18.63
CA CYS A 9 -9.44 -12.80 19.10
C CYS A 9 -9.69 -12.59 20.60
N LYS A 10 -10.79 -13.13 21.15
CA LYS A 10 -11.11 -13.08 22.59
C LYS A 10 -10.20 -13.92 23.50
N LYS A 11 -9.37 -14.82 22.95
CA LYS A 11 -8.38 -15.60 23.69
C LYS A 11 -7.01 -14.93 23.74
N LEU A 12 -6.78 -13.90 22.92
CA LEU A 12 -5.51 -13.17 22.93
C LEU A 12 -5.32 -12.48 24.28
N THR A 13 -4.09 -12.54 24.78
CA THR A 13 -3.64 -11.92 26.03
C THR A 13 -2.59 -10.86 25.71
N GLU A 14 -2.22 -10.01 26.67
CA GLU A 14 -1.12 -9.05 26.48
C GLU A 14 0.17 -9.71 25.95
N LYS A 15 0.46 -10.94 26.40
CA LYS A 15 1.65 -11.72 26.00
C LYS A 15 1.54 -12.31 24.59
N THR A 16 0.34 -12.68 24.15
CA THR A 16 0.12 -13.33 22.85
C THR A 16 -0.32 -12.37 21.74
N MET A 17 -0.80 -11.18 22.09
CA MET A 17 -1.27 -10.15 21.16
C MET A 17 -0.24 -9.77 20.09
N THR A 18 1.04 -9.57 20.47
CA THR A 18 2.07 -9.14 19.52
C THR A 18 2.36 -10.19 18.45
N VAL A 19 2.53 -11.47 18.83
CA VAL A 19 2.98 -12.53 17.90
C VAL A 19 1.81 -13.30 17.32
N GLU A 20 0.96 -13.91 18.16
CA GLU A 20 -0.16 -14.75 17.70
C GLU A 20 -1.32 -13.91 17.14
N GLY A 21 -1.43 -12.64 17.54
CA GLY A 21 -2.41 -11.68 17.01
C GLY A 21 -1.88 -10.91 15.81
N LEU A 22 -1.14 -9.83 16.06
CA LEU A 22 -0.68 -8.90 15.03
C LEU A 22 0.43 -9.50 14.15
N GLY A 23 1.33 -10.28 14.72
CA GLY A 23 2.41 -10.96 14.01
C GLY A 23 1.88 -11.85 12.88
N GLU A 24 0.90 -12.71 13.16
CA GLU A 24 0.22 -13.54 12.15
C GLU A 24 -0.44 -12.72 11.03
N PHE A 25 -0.92 -11.50 11.30
CA PHE A 25 -1.50 -10.64 10.27
C PHE A 25 -0.45 -10.03 9.32
N PHE A 26 0.77 -9.75 9.81
CA PHE A 26 1.87 -9.16 9.01
C PHE A 26 2.95 -10.18 8.61
N ARG A 27 2.75 -11.48 8.86
CA ARG A 27 3.74 -12.54 8.61
C ARG A 27 3.87 -12.86 7.12
N GLN A 28 5.10 -12.73 6.60
CA GLN A 28 5.50 -13.19 5.27
C GLN A 28 6.54 -14.30 5.43
N GLY A 29 6.07 -15.56 5.35
CA GLY A 29 6.92 -16.73 5.55
C GLY A 29 7.50 -16.81 6.97
N LYS A 30 8.81 -16.53 7.10
CA LYS A 30 9.59 -16.51 8.35
C LYS A 30 9.83 -15.11 8.93
N HIS A 31 9.41 -14.06 8.23
CA HIS A 31 9.67 -12.66 8.59
C HIS A 31 8.34 -11.88 8.68
N TYR A 32 8.41 -10.64 9.16
CA TYR A 32 7.27 -9.72 9.15
C TYR A 32 7.47 -8.62 8.09
N ARG A 33 6.38 -8.16 7.46
CA ARG A 33 6.38 -6.98 6.57
C ARG A 33 6.59 -5.69 7.37
N LYS A 34 7.84 -5.43 7.78
CA LYS A 34 8.21 -4.26 8.61
C LYS A 34 7.87 -2.93 7.91
N ASP A 35 7.95 -2.89 6.60
CA ASP A 35 7.48 -1.81 5.74
C ASP A 35 5.96 -1.54 5.88
N TYR A 36 5.15 -2.60 5.91
CA TYR A 36 3.69 -2.45 6.08
C TYR A 36 3.35 -2.06 7.52
N ILE A 37 4.00 -2.68 8.51
CA ILE A 37 3.83 -2.36 9.94
C ILE A 37 4.17 -0.88 10.19
N GLN A 38 5.28 -0.39 9.65
CA GLN A 38 5.67 1.02 9.75
C GLN A 38 4.61 1.94 9.12
N THR A 39 4.12 1.60 7.93
CA THR A 39 3.05 2.36 7.25
C THR A 39 1.74 2.39 8.05
N VAL A 40 1.38 1.28 8.72
CA VAL A 40 0.23 1.24 9.64
C VAL A 40 0.49 2.12 10.87
N ILE A 41 1.66 2.06 11.49
CA ILE A 41 2.02 2.90 12.64
C ILE A 41 1.87 4.40 12.30
N ASP A 42 2.36 4.84 11.14
CA ASP A 42 2.31 6.27 10.79
C ASP A 42 0.89 6.75 10.44
N LYS A 43 0.05 5.89 9.86
CA LYS A 43 -1.39 6.13 9.73
C LYS A 43 -2.09 6.17 11.10
N LEU A 44 -1.74 5.27 12.03
CA LEU A 44 -2.30 5.26 13.39
C LEU A 44 -1.91 6.51 14.19
N LYS A 45 -0.65 6.97 14.11
CA LYS A 45 -0.20 8.25 14.70
C LYS A 45 -0.95 9.45 14.13
N SER A 46 -1.31 9.40 12.84
CA SER A 46 -2.11 10.46 12.20
C SER A 46 -3.54 10.49 12.77
N ILE A 47 -4.15 9.33 12.98
CA ILE A 47 -5.46 9.19 13.66
C ILE A 47 -5.35 9.60 15.14
N GLU A 48 -4.32 9.18 15.85
CA GLU A 48 -4.04 9.60 17.23
C GLU A 48 -3.92 11.12 17.32
N THR A 49 -3.12 11.74 16.45
CA THR A 49 -2.96 13.20 16.38
C THR A 49 -4.31 13.91 16.17
N TRP A 50 -5.21 13.35 15.35
CA TRP A 50 -6.56 13.88 15.22
C TRP A 50 -7.34 13.75 16.54
N PHE A 51 -7.31 12.60 17.19
CA PHE A 51 -7.95 12.37 18.49
C PHE A 51 -7.40 13.24 19.64
N LEU A 52 -6.09 13.53 19.65
CA LEU A 52 -5.45 14.39 20.64
C LEU A 52 -5.89 15.85 20.53
N ASN A 53 -6.29 16.29 19.32
CA ASN A 53 -6.70 17.67 19.03
C ASN A 53 -8.23 17.87 19.04
N GLN A 54 -8.99 16.87 18.61
CA GLN A 54 -10.45 16.95 18.59
C GLN A 54 -11.03 16.78 20.01
N LYS A 55 -12.09 17.53 20.30
CA LYS A 55 -12.85 17.47 21.57
C LYS A 55 -14.35 17.33 21.37
N LYS A 56 -14.79 17.05 20.14
CA LYS A 56 -16.18 17.20 19.71
C LYS A 56 -16.93 15.88 19.72
N TYR A 57 -16.22 14.75 19.63
CA TYR A 57 -16.82 13.44 19.40
C TYR A 57 -16.18 12.36 20.28
N ALA A 58 -17.01 11.51 20.89
CA ALA A 58 -16.61 10.27 21.55
C ALA A 58 -17.12 9.07 20.74
N PHE A 59 -16.27 8.08 20.49
CA PHE A 59 -16.44 7.00 19.52
C PHE A 59 -16.50 5.63 20.22
N TYR A 60 -17.69 5.17 20.58
CA TYR A 60 -17.86 3.86 21.23
C TYR A 60 -18.11 2.76 20.20
N ALA A 61 -17.57 1.56 20.47
CA ALA A 61 -17.74 0.36 19.65
C ALA A 61 -17.41 0.51 18.15
N SER A 62 -16.63 1.54 17.79
CA SER A 62 -16.09 1.72 16.44
C SER A 62 -14.82 0.90 16.23
N SER A 63 -14.51 0.58 14.97
CA SER A 63 -13.40 -0.32 14.63
C SER A 63 -12.35 0.37 13.76
N LEU A 64 -11.12 -0.16 13.78
CA LEU A 64 -10.10 0.14 12.78
C LEU A 64 -10.02 -1.02 11.79
N LEU A 65 -10.15 -0.71 10.50
CA LEU A 65 -9.98 -1.64 9.40
C LEU A 65 -8.60 -1.47 8.80
N PHE A 66 -7.81 -2.55 8.81
CA PHE A 66 -6.52 -2.65 8.13
C PHE A 66 -6.67 -3.46 6.85
N VAL A 67 -6.16 -2.94 5.74
CA VAL A 67 -6.09 -3.64 4.45
C VAL A 67 -4.69 -3.46 3.88
N TYR A 68 -4.12 -4.52 3.31
CA TYR A 68 -2.88 -4.41 2.55
C TYR A 68 -2.86 -5.39 1.37
N ASN A 69 -2.06 -5.09 0.34
CA ASN A 69 -1.81 -6.02 -0.77
C ASN A 69 -0.75 -7.04 -0.37
N ALA A 70 -1.11 -8.32 -0.32
CA ALA A 70 -0.20 -9.41 0.05
C ALA A 70 0.72 -9.86 -1.11
N SER A 71 0.93 -9.02 -2.13
CA SER A 71 1.85 -9.31 -3.23
C SER A 71 3.26 -9.48 -2.70
N VAL A 72 3.94 -10.53 -3.18
CA VAL A 72 5.37 -10.70 -2.99
C VAL A 72 6.08 -9.82 -4.00
N ASP A 73 6.69 -8.74 -3.52
CA ASP A 73 7.58 -7.90 -4.32
C ASP A 73 8.73 -8.80 -4.81
N SER A 74 8.68 -9.16 -6.09
CA SER A 74 9.52 -10.21 -6.67
C SER A 74 10.93 -9.71 -6.87
N THR A 75 11.67 -9.65 -5.77
CA THR A 75 13.00 -9.03 -5.63
C THR A 75 14.13 -10.05 -5.55
N GLU A 76 13.93 -11.24 -6.14
CA GLU A 76 15.00 -12.15 -6.53
C GLU A 76 14.81 -12.51 -8.02
N GLY A 77 15.75 -12.12 -8.87
CA GLY A 77 15.65 -12.32 -10.31
C GLY A 77 16.16 -13.69 -10.74
N GLN A 78 15.29 -14.52 -11.33
CA GLN A 78 15.66 -15.53 -12.33
C GLN A 78 14.44 -16.00 -13.14
N ASP A 79 14.62 -16.01 -14.46
CA ASP A 79 13.85 -16.64 -15.53
C ASP A 79 12.31 -16.50 -15.59
N ILE A 80 11.87 -15.82 -16.66
CA ILE A 80 10.47 -15.75 -17.10
C ILE A 80 10.04 -17.14 -17.60
N VAL A 81 9.44 -17.94 -16.72
CA VAL A 81 8.64 -19.11 -17.14
C VAL A 81 7.24 -18.62 -17.52
N LEU A 82 7.09 -18.28 -18.81
CA LEU A 82 5.77 -18.09 -19.43
C LEU A 82 5.02 -19.43 -19.47
N CYS A 83 4.26 -19.71 -18.41
CA CYS A 83 3.27 -20.79 -18.39
C CYS A 83 2.17 -20.49 -19.42
N SER A 84 2.38 -20.97 -20.65
CA SER A 84 1.42 -20.85 -21.73
C SER A 84 0.18 -21.70 -21.43
N GLU A 85 -0.99 -21.09 -21.47
CA GLU A 85 -2.26 -21.82 -21.41
C GLU A 85 -2.39 -22.68 -22.68
N GLY A 86 -2.60 -23.98 -22.50
CA GLY A 86 -2.77 -24.88 -23.63
C GLY A 86 -4.21 -24.90 -24.13
N LYS A 87 -4.40 -24.75 -25.45
CA LYS A 87 -5.22 -25.65 -26.26
C LYS A 87 -5.16 -25.39 -27.77
N GLU A 88 -5.29 -26.50 -28.49
CA GLU A 88 -5.71 -26.68 -29.90
C GLU A 88 -4.64 -26.82 -30.99
N GLU A 89 -4.28 -28.09 -31.27
CA GLU A 89 -3.93 -28.54 -32.61
C GLU A 89 -5.21 -28.92 -33.38
N LYS A 90 -5.49 -28.23 -34.50
CA LYS A 90 -5.96 -28.87 -35.74
C LYS A 90 -5.85 -27.94 -36.95
N GLN A 91 -4.70 -28.01 -37.61
CA GLN A 91 -4.55 -28.25 -39.06
C GLN A 91 -5.64 -27.69 -39.99
N ASP A 92 -5.33 -26.59 -40.69
CA ASP A 92 -5.47 -26.53 -42.15
C ASP A 92 -4.45 -25.53 -42.78
N SER A 93 -4.52 -25.29 -44.10
CA SER A 93 -3.37 -25.01 -44.94
C SER A 93 -3.52 -23.84 -45.95
N MET A 94 -2.37 -23.37 -46.47
CA MET A 94 -2.14 -22.59 -47.71
C MET A 94 -2.41 -21.06 -47.79
N GLU A 95 -1.34 -20.33 -48.21
CA GLU A 95 -1.27 -19.19 -49.19
C GLU A 95 -2.07 -17.87 -48.92
N ASP A 96 -1.70 -16.63 -49.35
CA ASP A 96 -0.64 -16.08 -50.24
C ASP A 96 -0.21 -14.63 -49.81
N LYS A 97 0.65 -13.96 -50.60
CA LYS A 97 1.39 -12.68 -50.33
C LYS A 97 0.59 -11.36 -50.55
N SER A 98 1.08 -10.27 -49.92
CA SER A 98 1.31 -8.89 -50.44
C SER A 98 1.58 -7.96 -49.22
N ILE A 99 2.66 -7.20 -49.05
CA ILE A 99 3.32 -6.13 -49.84
C ILE A 99 2.42 -4.92 -50.14
N ASP A 100 2.63 -3.83 -49.38
CA ASP A 100 2.88 -2.44 -49.82
C ASP A 100 2.80 -1.52 -48.57
N LYS A 101 3.77 -0.72 -48.14
CA LYS A 101 4.57 0.40 -48.74
C LYS A 101 3.95 1.78 -48.48
N GLU A 102 4.82 2.68 -48.00
CA GLU A 102 4.81 4.16 -48.20
C GLU A 102 3.61 4.94 -47.61
N SER A 103 3.73 6.22 -47.20
CA SER A 103 4.86 7.16 -47.08
C SER A 103 4.44 8.38 -46.23
N GLU A 104 5.43 9.13 -45.72
CA GLU A 104 5.50 10.61 -45.61
C GLU A 104 4.19 11.41 -45.44
N SER A 105 4.02 12.23 -44.40
CA SER A 105 4.51 13.63 -44.34
C SER A 105 3.81 14.34 -43.15
N ASP A 106 4.10 15.58 -42.71
CA ASP A 106 4.99 16.63 -43.22
C ASP A 106 5.62 17.44 -42.04
N ILE A 107 6.52 18.37 -42.34
CA ILE A 107 7.06 19.40 -41.44
C ILE A 107 6.63 20.78 -41.97
N ASN A 108 6.21 21.71 -41.10
CA ASN A 108 6.52 23.17 -41.17
C ASN A 108 5.85 23.87 -39.97
N LYS A 109 6.56 24.48 -39.02
CA LYS A 109 7.37 25.73 -39.08
C LYS A 109 6.56 27.01 -39.31
N THR A 110 6.50 27.84 -38.27
CA THR A 110 7.00 29.24 -38.17
C THR A 110 7.06 29.55 -36.66
N ASP A 111 8.21 29.95 -36.09
CA ASP A 111 8.73 31.35 -36.00
C ASP A 111 7.73 32.29 -35.28
N ASP A 112 8.13 33.17 -34.35
CA ASP A 112 9.41 33.85 -34.12
C ASP A 112 9.49 34.34 -32.64
N ARG A 113 10.62 34.14 -31.93
CA ARG A 113 11.46 35.21 -31.34
C ARG A 113 12.49 34.75 -30.31
N LEU A 114 13.73 35.21 -30.55
CA LEU A 114 14.96 34.92 -29.82
C LEU A 114 15.23 35.91 -28.68
N SER A 115 15.86 35.42 -27.60
CA SER A 115 16.98 36.10 -26.94
C SER A 115 17.80 35.09 -26.10
N GLU A 116 18.97 34.71 -26.62
CA GLU A 116 20.11 34.20 -25.83
C GLU A 116 20.64 35.38 -24.95
N GLU A 117 21.46 35.24 -23.91
CA GLU A 117 22.50 34.28 -23.50
C GLU A 117 22.40 34.09 -21.95
N GLY A 118 23.01 33.13 -21.24
CA GLY A 118 23.96 32.06 -21.61
C GLY A 118 25.00 31.85 -20.49
N SER A 119 24.83 30.83 -19.63
CA SER A 119 25.91 30.19 -18.85
C SER A 119 25.41 28.92 -18.12
N ASP A 120 26.02 27.78 -18.42
CA ASP A 120 25.93 26.49 -17.69
C ASP A 120 26.22 26.67 -16.17
N GLU A 121 25.74 25.83 -15.23
CA GLU A 121 26.05 24.39 -15.13
C GLU A 121 24.93 23.51 -14.51
N THR A 122 24.52 22.50 -15.28
CA THR A 122 24.12 21.14 -14.81
C THR A 122 22.96 20.99 -13.81
N GLU A 123 21.73 21.34 -14.21
CA GLU A 123 20.55 20.61 -13.71
C GLU A 123 20.47 19.23 -14.37
N ASN A 124 21.11 18.21 -13.76
CA ASN A 124 20.99 16.83 -14.23
C ASN A 124 19.65 16.22 -13.78
N THR A 125 18.56 16.75 -14.32
CA THR A 125 17.18 16.29 -14.12
C THR A 125 16.96 14.98 -14.87
N SER A 126 17.47 13.89 -14.29
CA SER A 126 16.97 12.54 -14.50
C SER A 126 16.40 12.04 -13.19
N CYS A 127 15.32 12.68 -12.74
CA CYS A 127 14.47 12.14 -11.68
C CYS A 127 13.78 10.88 -12.22
N ASN A 128 14.50 9.77 -12.18
CA ASN A 128 14.01 8.45 -12.55
C ASN A 128 12.81 8.14 -11.66
N HIS A 129 11.62 8.37 -12.21
CA HIS A 129 10.35 7.99 -11.60
C HIS A 129 10.16 6.48 -11.79
N SER A 130 11.12 5.71 -11.27
CA SER A 130 10.97 4.30 -11.00
C SER A 130 9.94 4.18 -9.89
N ASN A 131 8.66 4.22 -10.28
CA ASN A 131 7.51 3.96 -9.43
C ASN A 131 7.72 2.56 -8.82
N PRO A 132 8.21 2.44 -7.56
CA PRO A 132 8.26 1.14 -6.92
C PRO A 132 6.80 0.80 -6.65
N GLU A 133 6.32 -0.39 -7.05
CA GLU A 133 4.91 -0.76 -6.84
C GLU A 133 4.53 -0.48 -5.39
N GLN A 134 3.75 0.59 -5.19
CA GLN A 134 3.72 1.22 -3.89
C GLN A 134 2.93 0.31 -2.97
N SER A 135 3.62 -0.27 -1.99
CA SER A 135 3.12 -1.15 -0.95
C SER A 135 1.75 -0.68 -0.44
N PHE A 136 0.68 -1.23 -1.01
CA PHE A 136 -0.66 -0.72 -0.73
C PHE A 136 -1.05 -1.17 0.67
N VAL A 137 -1.14 -0.20 1.57
CA VAL A 137 -1.58 -0.36 2.95
C VAL A 137 -2.56 0.76 3.24
N ASP A 138 -3.73 0.43 3.80
CA ASP A 138 -4.66 1.42 4.28
C ASP A 138 -5.25 1.10 5.65
N VAL A 139 -5.59 2.16 6.38
CA VAL A 139 -6.09 2.14 7.75
C VAL A 139 -7.27 3.11 7.81
N ARG A 140 -8.46 2.61 8.15
CA ARG A 140 -9.69 3.43 8.23
C ARG A 140 -10.45 3.16 9.50
N MET A 141 -11.04 4.20 10.08
CA MET A 141 -12.07 4.06 11.10
C MET A 141 -13.40 3.70 10.44
N ILE A 142 -14.13 2.76 11.03
CA ILE A 142 -15.46 2.30 10.59
C ILE A 142 -16.41 2.17 11.80
N ASP A 143 -17.69 1.87 11.54
CA ASP A 143 -18.72 1.59 12.55
C ASP A 143 -19.04 2.78 13.48
N PHE A 144 -19.52 3.88 12.90
CA PHE A 144 -19.88 5.11 13.63
C PHE A 144 -21.29 5.12 14.26
N THR A 145 -21.88 3.95 14.55
CA THR A 145 -23.26 3.85 15.07
C THR A 145 -23.44 4.39 16.49
N HIS A 146 -22.34 4.52 17.24
CA HIS A 146 -22.33 5.02 18.62
C HIS A 146 -21.30 6.15 18.80
N VAL A 147 -21.35 7.14 17.91
CA VAL A 147 -20.59 8.39 18.04
C VAL A 147 -21.48 9.46 18.65
N PHE A 148 -21.04 10.04 19.76
CA PHE A 148 -21.78 11.08 20.50
C PHE A 148 -21.00 12.39 20.51
N GLN A 149 -21.68 13.50 20.77
CA GLN A 149 -21.01 14.77 21.04
C GLN A 149 -20.30 14.71 22.41
N SER A 150 -19.13 15.34 22.49
CA SER A 150 -18.30 15.47 23.68
C SER A 150 -17.84 16.93 23.82
N GLU A 151 -17.39 17.30 25.02
CA GLU A 151 -16.55 18.50 25.26
C GLU A 151 -15.10 18.10 25.62
N ASP A 152 -14.90 16.82 25.94
CA ASP A 152 -13.62 16.20 26.27
C ASP A 152 -13.04 15.41 25.10
N ARG A 153 -11.73 15.15 25.17
CA ARG A 153 -11.02 14.20 24.30
C ARG A 153 -11.48 12.77 24.61
N ASP A 154 -11.50 11.93 23.58
CA ASP A 154 -11.79 10.50 23.74
C ASP A 154 -10.55 9.74 24.24
N GLU A 155 -10.26 9.87 25.52
CA GLU A 155 -9.12 9.22 26.17
C GLU A 155 -9.20 7.68 26.10
N ASN A 156 -10.39 7.10 25.95
CA ASN A 156 -10.54 5.64 25.75
C ASN A 156 -10.02 5.22 24.37
N TYR A 157 -10.38 5.96 23.32
CA TYR A 157 -9.89 5.70 21.97
C TYR A 157 -8.39 5.98 21.84
N ILE A 158 -7.90 7.07 22.46
CA ILE A 158 -6.47 7.40 22.53
C ILE A 158 -5.67 6.28 23.21
N PHE A 159 -6.13 5.79 24.37
CA PHE A 159 -5.49 4.66 25.06
C PHE A 159 -5.44 3.40 24.18
N GLY A 160 -6.53 3.10 23.46
CA GLY A 160 -6.59 1.97 22.52
C GLY A 160 -5.58 2.09 21.37
N LEU A 161 -5.49 3.29 20.75
CA LEU A 161 -4.50 3.59 19.71
C LEU A 161 -3.07 3.44 20.22
N GLN A 162 -2.74 4.01 21.38
CA GLN A 162 -1.40 3.97 21.97
C GLN A 162 -0.97 2.53 22.28
N ASN A 163 -1.86 1.72 22.84
CA ASN A 163 -1.53 0.32 23.11
C ASN A 163 -1.35 -0.48 21.80
N LEU A 164 -2.14 -0.21 20.77
CA LEU A 164 -1.99 -0.84 19.45
C LEU A 164 -0.66 -0.45 18.78
N ILE A 165 -0.30 0.83 18.80
CA ILE A 165 0.99 1.34 18.31
C ILE A 165 2.15 0.66 19.06
N LYS A 166 2.09 0.56 20.39
CA LYS A 166 3.09 -0.13 21.22
C LYS A 166 3.31 -1.59 20.79
N HIS A 167 2.24 -2.36 20.56
CA HIS A 167 2.37 -3.74 20.10
C HIS A 167 2.96 -3.83 18.67
N LEU A 168 2.59 -2.92 17.77
CA LEU A 168 3.16 -2.86 16.41
C LEU A 168 4.64 -2.46 16.41
N GLN A 169 5.06 -1.53 17.28
CA GLN A 169 6.47 -1.17 17.47
C GLN A 169 7.28 -2.36 17.99
N SER A 170 6.76 -3.08 18.98
CA SER A 170 7.39 -4.31 19.47
C SER A 170 7.57 -5.36 18.36
N LEU A 171 6.68 -5.40 17.36
CA LEU A 171 6.79 -6.31 16.21
C LEU A 171 7.86 -5.86 15.18
N LEU A 172 8.20 -4.57 15.13
CA LEU A 172 9.33 -4.07 14.33
C LEU A 172 10.70 -4.44 14.93
N GLU A 173 10.76 -4.65 16.24
CA GLU A 173 11.99 -5.00 16.98
C GLU A 173 12.30 -6.51 16.95
N MET A 174 11.37 -7.35 16.47
CA MET A 174 11.50 -8.82 16.33
C MET A 174 12.16 -9.28 15.03
#